data_AF-A0A150TVA2-F1
#
_entry.id   AF-A0A150TVA2-F1
#
_cell.length_a   1.000
_cell.length_b   1.000
_cell.length_c   1.000
_cell.angle_alpha   90.00
_cell.angle_beta   90.00
_cell.angle_gamma   90.00
#
_symmetry.space_group_name_H-M   'P 1'
#
loop_
_entity.id
_entity.type
_entity.pdbx_description
1 polymer ?
#
loop_
_entity_poly.entity_id
_entity_poly.type
_entity_poly.pdbx_seq_one_letter_code
_entity_poly.pdbx_strand_id
1 'polypeptide(L)'
;MIDRARDALGAGDAAGCLSALDAYDRRFPRSAMGEEATVLRIEALIRLGDRARAAHLGQRFLASRPTSPHAAGVRALLGATAEP
;
A
#
# COMPACT_ATOMS: atom_id res chain seq x y z
N MET A 1 10.45 7.25 5.89
CA MET A 1 10.83 5.99 6.56
C MET A 1 9.56 5.15 6.66
N ILE A 2 9.67 3.84 6.43
CA ILE A 2 8.52 2.91 6.45
C ILE A 2 7.88 2.84 7.85
N ASP A 3 8.66 2.94 8.91
CA ASP A 3 8.17 2.89 10.29
C ASP A 3 7.16 3.99 10.61
N ARG A 4 7.42 5.22 10.13
CA ARG A 4 6.46 6.33 10.26
C ARG A 4 5.17 6.09 9.50
N ALA A 5 5.24 5.46 8.32
CA ALA A 5 4.07 5.14 7.54
C ALA A 5 3.20 4.08 8.24
N ARG A 6 3.85 3.10 8.88
CA ARG A 6 3.18 2.08 9.70
C ARG A 6 2.53 2.68 10.94
N ASP A 7 3.24 3.53 11.65
CA ASP A 7 2.73 4.21 12.84
C ASP A 7 1.52 5.08 12.53
N ALA A 8 1.59 5.88 11.46
CA ALA A 8 0.47 6.69 10.98
C ALA A 8 -0.75 5.83 10.63
N LEU A 9 -0.56 4.69 9.96
CA LEU A 9 -1.65 3.74 9.67
C LEU A 9 -2.26 3.15 10.96
N GLY A 10 -1.43 2.80 11.94
CA GLY A 10 -1.88 2.32 13.25
C GLY A 10 -2.68 3.37 14.03
N ALA A 11 -2.33 4.64 13.88
CA ALA A 11 -3.03 5.77 14.47
C ALA A 11 -4.31 6.18 13.70
N GLY A 12 -4.61 5.54 12.56
CA GLY A 12 -5.73 5.89 11.70
C GLY A 12 -5.46 7.08 10.75
N ASP A 13 -4.24 7.61 10.73
CA ASP A 13 -3.80 8.66 9.81
C ASP A 13 -3.30 8.06 8.48
N ALA A 14 -4.26 7.64 7.66
CA ALA A 14 -3.97 7.10 6.34
C ALA A 14 -3.37 8.16 5.39
N ALA A 15 -3.70 9.45 5.58
CA ALA A 15 -3.13 10.54 4.78
C ALA A 15 -1.65 10.76 5.11
N GLY A 16 -1.28 10.78 6.39
CA GLY A 16 0.11 10.85 6.84
C GLY A 16 0.93 9.65 6.38
N CYS A 17 0.32 8.45 6.36
CA CYS A 17 0.95 7.26 5.80
C CYS A 17 1.35 7.46 4.32
N LEU A 18 0.40 7.90 3.47
CA LEU A 18 0.68 8.14 2.06
C LEU A 18 1.77 9.20 1.87
N SER A 19 1.71 10.29 2.63
CA SER A 19 2.70 11.37 2.54
C SER A 19 4.10 10.89 2.93
N ALA A 20 4.21 10.03 3.95
CA ALA A 20 5.47 9.42 4.35
C ALA A 20 6.02 8.43 3.31
N LEU A 21 5.13 7.69 2.63
CA LEU A 21 5.48 6.78 1.54
C LEU A 21 5.91 7.52 0.28
N ASP A 22 5.25 8.63 -0.08
CA ASP A 22 5.65 9.51 -1.19
C ASP A 22 7.03 10.14 -0.94
N ALA A 23 7.27 10.61 0.29
CA ALA A 23 8.59 11.13 0.66
C ALA A 23 9.68 10.05 0.59
N TYR A 24 9.35 8.81 0.93
CA TYR A 24 10.25 7.67 0.80
C TYR A 24 10.56 7.34 -0.67
N ASP A 25 9.54 7.30 -1.53
CA ASP A 25 9.69 7.04 -2.96
C ASP A 25 10.59 8.09 -3.65
N ARG A 26 10.36 9.37 -3.37
CA ARG A 26 11.20 10.47 -3.86
C ARG A 26 12.65 10.38 -3.41
N ARG A 27 12.88 9.86 -2.20
CA ARG A 27 14.23 9.70 -1.64
C ARG A 27 14.94 8.48 -2.21
N PHE A 28 14.19 7.45 -2.61
CA PHE A 28 14.72 6.18 -3.09
C PHE A 28 14.05 5.71 -4.39
N PRO A 29 14.15 6.48 -5.49
CA PRO A 29 13.46 6.19 -6.76
C PRO A 29 13.94 4.88 -7.43
N ARG A 30 15.11 4.38 -7.02
CA ARG A 30 15.73 3.14 -7.53
C ARG A 30 15.50 1.93 -6.62
N SER A 31 14.99 2.16 -5.41
CA SER A 31 14.58 1.11 -4.50
C SER A 31 13.13 0.83 -4.83
N ALA A 32 12.87 -0.12 -5.73
CA ALA A 32 11.52 -0.57 -6.03
C ALA A 32 10.73 -0.64 -4.73
N MET A 33 9.69 0.19 -4.57
CA MET A 33 8.94 0.34 -3.32
C MET A 33 8.90 -1.02 -2.64
N GLY A 34 9.55 -1.11 -1.48
CA GLY A 34 9.66 -2.37 -0.75
C GLY A 34 8.28 -2.98 -0.65
N GLU A 35 8.19 -4.30 -0.74
CA GLU A 35 6.90 -4.99 -0.82
C GLU A 35 5.95 -4.52 0.30
N GLU A 36 6.53 -4.30 1.48
CA GLU A 36 5.89 -3.70 2.64
C GLU A 36 5.36 -2.27 2.44
N ALA A 37 6.14 -1.37 1.82
CA ALA A 37 5.68 -0.01 1.48
C ALA A 37 4.50 -0.04 0.50
N THR A 38 4.50 -1.00 -0.42
CA THR A 38 3.41 -1.18 -1.38
C THR A 38 2.13 -1.62 -0.67
N VAL A 39 2.22 -2.60 0.24
CA VAL A 39 1.08 -3.06 1.05
C VAL A 39 0.51 -1.91 1.90
N LEU A 40 1.36 -1.17 2.61
CA LEU A 40 0.93 -0.02 3.41
C LEU A 40 0.23 1.05 2.56
N ARG A 41 0.72 1.30 1.33
CA ARG A 41 0.07 2.24 0.41
C ARG A 41 -1.33 1.79 0.02
N ILE A 42 -1.51 0.50 -0.29
CA ILE A 42 -2.81 -0.08 -0.65
C ILE A 42 -3.78 0.06 0.52
N GLU A 43 -3.35 -0.31 1.73
CA GLU A 43 -4.19 -0.23 2.93
C GLU A 43 -4.59 1.21 3.26
N ALA A 44 -3.66 2.17 3.14
CA ALA A 44 -3.95 3.59 3.34
C ALA A 44 -4.96 4.11 2.31
N LEU A 45 -4.83 3.74 1.03
CA LEU A 45 -5.79 4.11 -0.02
C LEU A 45 -7.18 3.56 0.27
N ILE A 46 -7.29 2.32 0.75
CA ILE A 46 -8.56 1.70 1.14
C ILE A 46 -9.20 2.45 2.30
N ARG A 47 -8.42 2.79 3.34
CA ARG A 47 -8.89 3.57 4.50
C ARG A 47 -9.36 4.98 4.12
N LEU A 48 -8.75 5.58 3.10
CA LEU A 48 -9.17 6.87 2.55
C LEU A 48 -10.37 6.77 1.60
N GLY A 49 -10.85 5.56 1.29
CA GLY A 49 -11.94 5.33 0.35
C GLY A 49 -11.53 5.33 -1.14
N ASP A 50 -10.25 5.51 -1.45
CA ASP A 50 -9.72 5.50 -2.82
C ASP A 50 -9.47 4.06 -3.32
N ARG A 51 -10.57 3.30 -3.42
CA ARG A 51 -10.58 1.88 -3.83
C ARG A 51 -10.03 1.70 -5.25
N ALA A 52 -10.27 2.65 -6.15
CA ALA A 52 -9.80 2.61 -7.53
C ALA A 52 -8.27 2.61 -7.61
N ARG A 53 -7.61 3.52 -6.88
CA ARG A 53 -6.13 3.53 -6.82
C ARG A 53 -5.58 2.32 -6.09
N ALA A 54 -6.24 1.89 -5.01
CA ALA A 54 -5.83 0.68 -4.28
C ALA A 54 -5.85 -0.55 -5.20
N ALA A 55 -6.92 -0.75 -5.96
CA ALA A 55 -7.07 -1.83 -6.93
C ALA A 55 -5.99 -1.78 -8.01
N HIS A 56 -5.79 -0.63 -8.64
CA HIS A 56 -4.76 -0.48 -9.69
C HIS A 56 -3.36 -0.81 -9.15
N LEU A 57 -3.01 -0.33 -7.96
CA LEU A 57 -1.71 -0.54 -7.35
C LEU A 57 -1.51 -2.01 -6.93
N GLY A 58 -2.54 -2.61 -6.33
CA GLY A 58 -2.52 -4.02 -5.94
C GLY A 58 -2.45 -4.97 -7.14
N GLN A 59 -3.19 -4.71 -8.22
CA GLN A 59 -3.10 -5.50 -9.45
C GLN A 59 -1.69 -5.45 -10.06
N ARG A 60 -1.06 -4.27 -10.12
CA ARG A 60 0.34 -4.14 -10.58
C ARG A 60 1.33 -4.88 -9.68
N PHE A 61 1.13 -4.82 -8.37
CA PHE A 61 1.95 -5.56 -7.41
C PHE A 61 1.84 -7.07 -7.63
N LEU A 62 0.62 -7.59 -7.77
CA LEU A 62 0.37 -9.01 -8.01
C LEU A 62 0.90 -9.48 -9.36
N ALA A 63 0.82 -8.65 -10.41
CA ALA A 63 1.38 -8.95 -11.71
C ALA A 63 2.91 -9.00 -11.68
N SER A 64 3.55 -8.13 -10.89
CA SER A 64 5.02 -8.06 -10.81
C SER A 64 5.60 -9.09 -9.82
N ARG A 65 4.86 -9.44 -8.76
CA ARG A 65 5.30 -10.29 -7.65
C ARG A 65 4.22 -11.29 -7.23
N PRO A 66 3.80 -12.21 -8.11
CA PRO A 66 2.70 -13.13 -7.84
C PRO A 66 2.99 -14.15 -6.72
N THR A 67 4.26 -14.48 -6.49
CA THR A 67 4.76 -15.46 -5.51
C THR A 67 5.24 -14.84 -4.20
N SER A 68 5.11 -13.52 -4.04
CA SER A 68 5.50 -12.84 -2.81
C SER A 68 4.62 -13.26 -1.62
N PRO A 69 5.17 -13.40 -0.41
CA PRO A 69 4.38 -13.59 0.81
C PRO A 69 3.36 -12.45 1.03
N HIS A 70 3.63 -11.25 0.53
CA HIS A 70 2.72 -10.11 0.62
C HIS A 70 1.57 -10.16 -0.40
N ALA A 71 1.66 -10.99 -1.45
CA ALA A 71 0.63 -11.11 -2.47
C ALA A 71 -0.71 -11.61 -1.91
N ALA A 72 -0.67 -12.51 -0.92
CA ALA A 72 -1.87 -12.99 -0.24
C ALA A 72 -2.57 -11.86 0.53
N GLY A 73 -1.81 -11.05 1.28
CA GLY A 73 -2.35 -9.89 2.01
C GLY A 73 -2.94 -8.83 1.07
N VAL A 74 -2.27 -8.54 -0.05
CA VAL A 74 -2.81 -7.61 -1.07
C VAL A 74 -4.14 -8.13 -1.65
N ARG A 75 -4.23 -9.42 -1.98
CA ARG A 75 -5.50 -10.00 -2.47
C ARG A 75 -6.61 -9.88 -1.44
N ALA A 76 -6.32 -10.12 -0.16
CA ALA A 76 -7.29 -9.98 0.91
C ALA A 76 -7.77 -8.53 1.08
N LEU A 77 -6.85 -7.56 1.06
CA LEU A 77 -7.18 -6.13 1.12
C LEU A 77 -8.08 -5.70 -0.05
N LEU A 78 -7.77 -6.14 -1.27
CA LEU A 78 -8.61 -5.85 -2.44
C LEU A 78 -9.97 -6.54 -2.36
N GLY A 79 -10.03 -7.78 -1.87
CA GLY A 79 -11.28 -8.53 -1.68
C GLY A 79 -12.24 -7.84 -0.71
N ALA A 80 -11.74 -7.31 0.41
CA ALA A 80 -12.53 -6.56 1.38
C ALA A 80 -13.13 -5.25 0.82
N THR A 81 -12.60 -4.74 -0.29
CA THR A 81 -13.13 -3.54 -0.97
C THR A 81 -14.15 -3.86 -2.06
N ALA A 82 -14.30 -5.13 -2.41
CA ALA A 82 -15.20 -5.59 -3.47
C ALA A 82 -16.58 -6.02 -2.94
N GLU A 83 -16.84 -5.90 -1.64
CA GLU A 83 -18.17 -6.16 -1.08
C GLU A 83 -19.17 -5.06 -1.49
N PRO A 84 -20.31 -5.43 -2.13
CA PRO A 84 -21.39 -4.52 -2.52
C PRO A 84 -22.26 -4.05 -1.35
#